data_AF-A0AAU8SG13-F1
#
_entry.id   AF-A0AAU8SG13-F1
#
_cell.length_a   1.000
_cell.length_b   1.000
_cell.length_c   1.000
_cell.angle_alpha   90.00
_cell.angle_beta   90.00
_cell.angle_gamma   90.00
#
_symmetry.space_group_name_H-M   'P 1'
#
loop_
_entity.id
_entity.type
_entity.pdbx_description
1 polymer ?
#
loop_
_entity_poly.entity_id
_entity_poly.type
_entity_poly.pdbx_seq_one_letter_code
_entity_poly.pdbx_strand_id
1 'polypeptide(L)'
;MHLTARSLLLVAILSPLSAAAFNEEQGYNQCILNALRGSRNPTATGFMRNACDQLYRNWAMLLPRDRAYHTCILDSLGGVKDTYAVQELVAACSRQSEGARPTFK
;
A
#
# COMPACT_ATOMS: atom_id res chain seq x y z
N MET A 1 31.70 -49.44 19.90
CA MET A 1 31.03 -48.44 20.75
C MET A 1 31.48 -47.07 20.27
N HIS A 2 30.57 -46.22 19.79
CA HIS A 2 30.59 -44.74 19.79
C HIS A 2 29.41 -44.28 18.91
N LEU A 3 28.19 -44.50 19.42
CA LEU A 3 27.00 -43.76 19.00
C LEU A 3 27.06 -42.41 19.72
N THR A 4 27.28 -41.31 19.00
CA THR A 4 26.94 -39.96 19.49
C THR A 4 26.33 -39.20 18.31
N ALA A 5 25.03 -39.39 18.09
CA ALA A 5 23.99 -38.47 18.54
C ALA A 5 24.11 -37.10 17.82
N ARG A 6 23.61 -37.05 16.58
CA ARG A 6 23.28 -35.80 15.87
C ARG A 6 22.16 -35.09 16.64
N SER A 7 22.52 -34.14 17.51
CA SER A 7 21.55 -33.21 18.09
C SER A 7 21.10 -32.21 17.03
N LEU A 8 19.97 -32.49 16.39
CA LEU A 8 19.20 -31.52 15.61
C LEU A 8 18.51 -30.57 16.59
N LEU A 9 19.14 -29.43 16.87
CA LEU A 9 18.55 -28.35 17.65
C LEU A 9 17.48 -27.64 16.80
N LEU A 10 16.23 -28.10 16.89
CA LEU A 10 15.08 -27.39 16.35
C LEU A 10 14.80 -26.17 17.25
N VAL A 11 15.34 -25.02 16.88
CA VAL A 11 14.92 -23.73 17.44
C VAL A 11 13.56 -23.41 16.85
N ALA A 12 12.50 -23.69 17.61
CA ALA A 12 11.15 -23.22 17.29
C ALA A 12 11.14 -21.69 17.49
N ILE A 13 11.23 -20.95 16.38
CA ILE A 13 11.08 -19.51 16.38
C ILE A 13 9.60 -19.24 16.66
N LEU A 14 9.22 -19.06 17.94
CA LEU A 14 7.97 -18.42 18.29
C LEU A 14 8.09 -16.95 17.89
N SER A 15 7.82 -16.65 16.62
CA SER A 15 7.61 -15.28 16.18
C SER A 15 6.36 -14.73 16.87
N PRO A 16 6.45 -13.63 17.63
CA PRO A 16 5.29 -13.01 18.24
C PRO A 16 4.34 -12.61 17.10
N LEU A 17 3.11 -13.12 17.17
CA LEU A 17 2.00 -12.74 16.30
C LEU A 17 1.70 -11.27 16.61
N SER A 18 2.44 -10.38 15.96
CA SER A 18 2.40 -8.95 16.20
C SER A 18 1.05 -8.46 15.71
N ALA A 19 0.26 -7.97 16.66
CA ALA A 19 -1.07 -7.42 16.46
C ALA A 19 -1.13 -6.55 15.19
N ALA A 20 -1.99 -6.94 14.26
CA ALA A 20 -2.16 -6.30 12.96
C ALA A 20 -2.46 -4.79 13.04
N ALA A 21 -2.94 -4.29 14.18
CA ALA A 21 -3.23 -2.88 14.42
C ALA A 21 -1.98 -1.97 14.56
N PHE A 22 -0.86 -2.47 15.09
CA PHE A 22 0.38 -1.67 15.13
C PHE A 22 0.99 -1.50 13.74
N ASN A 23 0.68 -2.41 12.82
CA ASN A 23 1.17 -2.37 11.44
C ASN A 23 0.38 -1.38 10.58
N GLU A 24 -0.91 -1.15 10.85
CA GLU A 24 -1.76 -0.25 10.08
C GLU A 24 -1.34 1.21 10.23
N GLU A 25 -1.15 1.69 11.46
CA GLU A 25 -0.70 3.06 11.72
C GLU A 25 0.74 3.29 11.27
N GLN A 26 1.63 2.31 11.46
CA GLN A 26 2.99 2.37 10.94
C GLN A 26 3.02 2.38 9.41
N GLY A 27 2.20 1.54 8.78
CA GLY A 27 2.04 1.47 7.32
C GLY A 27 1.47 2.76 6.74
N TYR A 28 0.46 3.35 7.39
CA TYR A 28 -0.08 4.65 7.02
C TYR A 28 0.98 5.74 7.06
N ASN A 29 1.71 5.87 8.18
CA ASN A 29 2.75 6.89 8.33
C ASN A 29 3.86 6.71 7.28
N GLN A 30 4.27 5.48 7.01
CA GLN A 30 5.25 5.19 5.97
C GLN A 30 4.74 5.55 4.57
N CYS A 31 3.45 5.28 4.29
CA CYS A 31 2.80 5.68 3.04
C CYS A 31 2.84 7.22 2.87
N ILE A 32 2.45 7.97 3.90
CA ILE A 32 2.48 9.44 3.90
C ILE A 32 3.90 9.97 3.65
N LEU A 33 4.89 9.45 4.38
CA LEU A 33 6.29 9.87 4.23
C LEU A 33 6.86 9.58 2.85
N ASN A 34 6.44 8.48 2.21
CA ASN A 34 6.90 8.13 0.88
C ASN A 34 6.18 8.92 -0.21
N ALA A 35 4.85 8.94 -0.17
CA ALA A 35 4.00 9.56 -1.19
C ALA A 35 4.21 11.07 -1.27
N LEU A 36 4.32 11.73 -0.12
CA LEU A 36 4.39 13.19 -0.07
C LEU A 36 5.80 13.75 -0.21
N ARG A 37 6.86 12.91 -0.22
CA ARG A 37 8.26 13.34 -0.25
C ARG A 37 8.58 14.23 -1.46
N GLY A 38 8.02 13.90 -2.63
CA GLY A 38 8.26 14.62 -3.89
C GLY A 38 7.17 15.62 -4.27
N SER A 39 5.99 15.53 -3.64
CA SER A 39 4.83 16.33 -4.03
C SER A 39 4.95 17.76 -3.55
N ARG A 40 4.76 18.71 -4.46
CA ARG A 40 4.65 20.15 -4.14
C ARG A 40 3.27 20.72 -4.48
N ASN A 41 2.35 19.88 -4.95
CA ASN A 41 1.02 20.28 -5.38
C ASN A 41 -0.02 19.87 -4.31
N PRO A 42 -0.76 20.81 -3.70
CA PRO A 42 -1.69 20.48 -2.62
C PRO A 42 -2.84 19.58 -3.06
N THR A 43 -3.29 19.68 -4.31
CA THR A 43 -4.31 18.80 -4.89
C THR A 43 -3.79 17.37 -4.99
N ALA A 44 -2.57 17.17 -5.50
CA ALA A 44 -1.93 15.86 -5.55
C ALA A 44 -1.78 15.25 -4.14
N THR A 45 -1.32 16.06 -3.19
CA THR A 45 -1.14 15.68 -1.79
C THR A 45 -2.46 15.22 -1.16
N GLY A 46 -3.59 15.86 -1.50
CA GLY A 46 -4.92 15.45 -1.05
C GLY A 46 -5.31 14.05 -1.55
N PHE A 47 -5.12 13.78 -2.85
CA PHE A 47 -5.37 12.46 -3.41
C PHE A 47 -4.47 11.38 -2.81
N MET A 48 -3.18 11.68 -2.62
CA MET A 48 -2.22 10.75 -2.03
C MET A 48 -2.54 10.43 -0.57
N ARG A 49 -2.93 11.42 0.24
CA ARG A 49 -3.38 11.20 1.63
C ARG A 49 -4.58 10.27 1.68
N ASN A 50 -5.60 10.56 0.88
CA ASN A 50 -6.80 9.73 0.78
C ASN A 50 -6.45 8.30 0.34
N ALA A 51 -5.53 8.13 -0.61
CA ALA A 51 -5.07 6.80 -1.02
C ALA A 51 -4.40 6.04 0.14
N CYS A 52 -3.54 6.69 0.94
CA CYS A 52 -2.96 6.07 2.13
C CYS A 52 -4.02 5.70 3.18
N ASP A 53 -5.00 6.57 3.45
CA ASP A 53 -6.09 6.25 4.38
C ASP A 53 -6.88 5.02 3.91
N GLN A 54 -7.23 4.97 2.62
CA GLN A 54 -8.01 3.86 2.07
C GLN A 54 -7.24 2.53 2.09
N LEU A 55 -5.94 2.56 1.77
CA LEU A 55 -5.12 1.35 1.70
C LEU A 55 -4.68 0.80 3.06
N TYR A 56 -4.60 1.62 4.11
CA TYR A 56 -4.06 1.19 5.41
C TYR A 56 -5.08 1.25 6.56
N ARG A 57 -6.06 2.16 6.51
CA ARG A 57 -7.07 2.30 7.57
C ARG A 57 -8.45 1.79 7.18
N ASN A 58 -8.80 1.82 5.89
CA ASN A 58 -10.09 1.36 5.39
C ASN A 58 -10.00 0.14 4.45
N TRP A 59 -8.90 -0.62 4.55
CA TRP A 59 -8.58 -1.69 3.61
C TRP A 59 -9.55 -2.87 3.65
N ALA A 60 -10.18 -3.10 4.80
CA ALA A 60 -11.04 -4.26 5.04
C ALA A 60 -12.32 -4.26 4.18
N MET A 61 -12.81 -3.08 3.78
CA MET A 61 -13.98 -2.93 2.90
C MET A 61 -13.60 -2.54 1.46
N LEU A 62 -12.31 -2.42 1.17
CA LEU A 62 -11.84 -1.88 -0.09
C LEU A 62 -11.91 -2.94 -1.19
N LEU A 63 -12.68 -2.69 -2.25
CA LEU A 63 -12.77 -3.60 -3.39
C LEU A 63 -11.42 -3.68 -4.14
N PRO A 64 -11.15 -4.77 -4.88
CA PRO A 64 -9.92 -4.91 -5.67
C PRO A 64 -9.69 -3.75 -6.65
N ARG A 65 -10.78 -3.25 -7.26
CA ARG A 65 -10.76 -2.08 -8.14
C ARG A 65 -10.25 -0.84 -7.40
N ASP A 66 -10.85 -0.55 -6.24
CA ASP A 66 -10.53 0.66 -5.48
C ASP A 66 -9.11 0.60 -4.93
N ARG A 67 -8.66 -0.60 -4.52
CA ARG A 67 -7.26 -0.85 -4.18
C ARG A 67 -6.33 -0.51 -5.36
N ALA A 68 -6.64 -1.00 -6.57
CA ALA A 68 -5.83 -0.70 -7.75
C ALA A 68 -5.81 0.80 -8.08
N TYR A 69 -6.96 1.48 -7.94
CA TYR A 69 -7.04 2.93 -8.10
C TYR A 69 -6.12 3.68 -7.12
N HIS A 70 -6.21 3.39 -5.83
CA HIS A 70 -5.39 4.07 -4.82
C HIS A 70 -3.89 3.77 -4.97
N THR A 71 -3.52 2.55 -5.37
CA THR A 71 -2.13 2.22 -5.71
C THR A 71 -1.63 3.04 -6.91
N CYS A 72 -2.42 3.17 -7.98
CA CYS A 72 -2.06 3.98 -9.15
C CYS A 72 -1.86 5.46 -8.79
N ILE A 73 -2.71 6.01 -7.91
CA ILE A 73 -2.59 7.38 -7.42
C ILE A 73 -1.24 7.63 -6.74
N LEU A 74 -0.80 6.71 -5.87
CA LEU A 74 0.47 6.85 -5.15
C LEU A 74 1.69 6.77 -6.09
N ASP A 75 1.63 5.92 -7.11
CA ASP A 75 2.69 5.77 -8.11
C ASP A 75 2.80 6.98 -9.04
N SER A 76 1.64 7.49 -9.48
CA SER A 76 1.58 8.49 -10.55
C SER A 76 1.79 9.93 -10.07
N LEU A 77 1.37 10.25 -8.84
CA LEU A 77 1.29 11.66 -8.40
C LEU A 77 2.53 12.16 -7.64
N GLY A 78 3.44 11.28 -7.20
CA GLY A 78 4.51 11.61 -6.25
C GLY A 78 5.46 12.75 -6.64
N GLY A 79 5.56 13.11 -7.93
CA GLY A 79 6.39 14.21 -8.43
C GLY A 79 5.63 15.31 -9.17
N VAL A 80 4.30 15.23 -9.24
CA VAL A 80 3.51 16.09 -10.11
C VAL A 80 3.31 17.46 -9.46
N LYS A 81 3.68 18.52 -10.19
CA LYS A 81 3.56 19.91 -9.73
C LYS A 81 2.34 20.63 -10.28
N ASP A 82 1.93 20.25 -11.49
CA ASP A 82 0.86 20.91 -12.22
C ASP A 82 -0.51 20.28 -11.89
N THR A 83 -1.49 21.11 -11.53
CA THR A 83 -2.82 20.63 -11.10
C THR A 83 -3.62 20.02 -12.25
N TYR A 84 -3.41 20.47 -13.49
CA TYR A 84 -4.07 19.89 -14.64
C TYR A 84 -3.54 18.47 -14.90
N ALA A 85 -2.22 18.28 -14.86
CA ALA A 85 -1.58 16.96 -14.94
C ALA A 85 -2.06 16.02 -13.82
N VAL A 86 -2.26 16.53 -12.59
CA VAL A 86 -2.86 15.73 -11.50
C VAL A 86 -4.24 15.19 -11.89
N GLN A 87 -5.11 16.03 -12.44
CA GLN A 87 -6.47 15.60 -12.82
C GLN A 87 -6.46 14.59 -13.96
N GLU A 88 -5.62 14.80 -14.97
CA GLU A 88 -5.42 13.84 -16.07
C GLU A 88 -4.97 12.46 -15.56
N LEU A 89 -4.01 12.42 -14.64
CA LEU A 89 -3.50 11.19 -14.05
C LEU A 89 -4.53 10.51 -13.15
N VAL A 90 -5.28 11.27 -12.36
CA VAL A 90 -6.40 10.75 -11.55
C VAL A 90 -7.45 10.09 -12.45
N ALA A 91 -7.81 10.74 -13.56
CA ALA A 91 -8.75 10.18 -14.52
C ALA A 91 -8.20 8.91 -15.20
N ALA A 92 -6.90 8.89 -15.50
CA ALA A 92 -6.22 7.71 -16.04
C ALA A 92 -6.24 6.54 -15.05
N CYS A 93 -5.93 6.77 -13.77
CA CYS A 93 -6.00 5.76 -12.72
C CYS A 93 -7.41 5.19 -12.55
N SER A 94 -8.45 6.04 -12.66
CA SER A 94 -9.85 5.59 -12.61
C SER A 94 -10.13 4.57 -13.72
N ARG A 95 -9.80 4.91 -14.98
CA ARG A 95 -9.99 4.02 -16.14
C ARG A 95 -9.17 2.73 -16.03
N GLN A 96 -7.92 2.82 -15.58
CA GLN A 96 -7.07 1.64 -15.42
C GLN A 96 -7.62 0.67 -14.37
N SER A 97 -8.16 1.21 -13.27
CA SER A 97 -8.71 0.39 -12.20
C SER A 97 -9.96 -0.40 -12.63
N GLU A 98 -10.76 0.12 -13.56
CA GLU A 98 -11.92 -0.59 -14.12
C GLU A 98 -11.54 -1.90 -14.79
N GLY A 99 -10.34 -1.96 -15.37
CA GLY A 99 -9.77 -3.18 -15.96
C GLY A 99 -9.27 -4.19 -14.92
N ALA A 100 -9.09 -3.80 -13.66
CA ALA A 100 -8.62 -4.68 -12.58
C ALA A 100 -9.75 -5.54 -11.95
N ARG A 101 -10.92 -5.61 -12.61
CA ARG A 101 -12.02 -6.49 -12.19
C ARG A 101 -11.53 -7.93 -12.15
N PRO A 102 -11.75 -8.69 -11.05
CA PRO A 102 -11.39 -10.10 -11.03
C PRO A 102 -12.21 -10.82 -12.09
N THR A 103 -11.54 -11.24 -13.16
CA THR A 103 -12.05 -12.22 -14.11
C THR A 103 -12.15 -13.54 -13.35
N PHE A 104 -13.33 -13.80 -12.77
CA PHE A 104 -13.73 -15.15 -12.41
C PHE A 104 -13.85 -15.93 -13.72
N LYS A 105 -12.82 -16.73 -14.02
CA LYS A 105 -12.85 -17.76 -15.07
C LYS A 105 -12.92 -19.12 -14.39
#